data_AF-A0A7J0GZA6-F1
#
_entry.id   AF-A0A7J0GZA6-F1
#
_cell.length_a   1.000
_cell.length_b   1.000
_cell.length_c   1.000
_cell.angle_alpha   90.00
_cell.angle_beta   90.00
_cell.angle_gamma   90.00
#
_symmetry.space_group_name_H-M   'P 1'
#
loop_
_entity.id
_entity.type
_entity.pdbx_description
1 polymer ?
#
loop_
_entity_poly.entity_id
_entity_poly.type
_entity_poly.pdbx_seq_one_letter_code
_entity_poly.pdbx_strand_id
1 'polypeptide(L)'
;MDTHMAIISNGCAYEVEGDVYFSIDKSPNYYQLSKRKPEDNRAGERVAVDSRKRNPKDFALWKAAKPGEPSWDSPWGPGRPGWHIECSAMSAHYLTYSFDIHGGGIDLVFPHHENELAQSCATCSESHVKYWVHNGFVLVNGEKMSKSLGNYFTIREVTEMYHPLAVRHFLLSTHYRSPVNFLISQIEIASDAVYYIYQLKFFDWLRDRSKPAIVY
;
A
#
# COMPACT_ATOMS: atom_id res chain seq x y z
N MET A 1 3.18 23.89 -7.93
CA MET A 1 2.16 23.58 -8.94
C MET A 1 1.46 22.32 -8.50
N ASP A 2 0.13 22.28 -8.59
CA ASP A 2 -0.67 21.09 -8.25
C ASP A 2 -0.28 19.90 -9.15
N THR A 3 -0.16 18.70 -8.58
CA THR A 3 0.35 17.49 -9.26
C THR A 3 -0.50 17.15 -10.47
N HIS A 4 -1.84 17.23 -10.38
CA HIS A 4 -2.73 17.00 -11.52
C HIS A 4 -2.46 17.97 -12.67
N MET A 5 -2.34 19.27 -12.36
CA MET A 5 -2.12 20.32 -13.35
C MET A 5 -0.77 20.17 -14.04
N ALA A 6 0.26 19.76 -13.31
CA ALA A 6 1.58 19.50 -13.86
C ALA A 6 1.55 18.32 -14.85
N ILE A 7 0.93 17.19 -14.48
CA ILE A 7 0.81 16.02 -15.36
C ILE A 7 0.04 16.35 -16.64
N ILE A 8 -1.06 17.11 -16.55
CA ILE A 8 -1.82 17.54 -17.73
C ILE A 8 -0.99 18.50 -18.59
N SER A 9 -0.33 19.49 -17.98
CA SER A 9 0.48 20.48 -18.71
C SER A 9 1.66 19.82 -19.43
N ASN A 10 2.19 18.73 -18.88
CA ASN A 10 3.25 17.92 -19.49
C ASN A 10 2.73 16.95 -20.56
N GLY A 11 1.42 16.94 -20.86
CA GLY A 11 0.81 16.12 -21.90
C GLY A 11 0.70 14.64 -21.53
N CYS A 12 0.78 14.30 -20.24
CA CYS A 12 0.71 12.93 -19.73
C CYS A 12 -0.70 12.55 -19.24
N ALA A 13 -1.65 13.48 -19.25
CA ALA A 13 -3.03 13.24 -18.86
C ALA A 13 -4.02 13.96 -19.78
N TYR A 14 -5.28 13.53 -19.74
CA TYR A 14 -6.36 14.10 -20.52
C TYR A 14 -7.68 14.07 -19.74
N GLU A 15 -8.51 15.07 -19.99
CA GLU A 15 -9.86 15.18 -19.41
C GLU A 15 -10.89 14.52 -20.34
N VAL A 16 -11.90 13.88 -19.74
CA VAL A 16 -13.10 13.37 -20.42
C VAL A 16 -14.29 13.53 -19.49
N GLU A 17 -15.20 14.46 -19.83
CA GLU A 17 -16.47 14.66 -19.11
C GLU A 17 -16.27 14.88 -17.59
N GLY A 18 -15.29 15.71 -17.22
CA GLY A 18 -14.94 15.99 -15.83
C GLY A 18 -14.08 14.94 -15.12
N ASP A 19 -13.89 13.75 -15.70
CA ASP A 19 -12.85 12.82 -15.26
C ASP A 19 -11.49 13.20 -15.85
N VAL A 20 -10.40 12.95 -15.11
CA VAL A 20 -9.04 13.11 -15.65
C VAL A 20 -8.32 11.77 -15.58
N TYR A 21 -7.76 11.34 -16.71
CA TYR A 21 -7.02 10.09 -16.84
C TYR A 21 -5.55 10.32 -17.15
N PHE A 22 -4.69 9.51 -16.54
CA PHE A 22 -3.29 9.38 -16.91
C PHE A 22 -3.16 8.51 -18.16
N SER A 23 -2.42 8.98 -19.15
CA SER A 23 -2.13 8.26 -20.39
C SER A 23 -0.91 7.36 -20.20
N ILE A 24 -1.09 6.06 -20.04
CA ILE A 24 0.04 5.14 -19.81
C ILE A 24 1.03 5.13 -20.98
N ASP A 25 0.55 5.40 -22.20
CA ASP A 25 1.36 5.48 -23.42
C ASP A 25 2.36 6.66 -23.41
N LYS A 26 2.16 7.61 -22.48
CA LYS A 26 3.08 8.73 -22.24
C LYS A 26 4.13 8.42 -21.17
N SER A 27 4.14 7.20 -20.63
CA SER A 27 5.12 6.72 -19.65
C SER A 27 5.93 5.55 -20.24
N PRO A 28 7.06 5.82 -20.93
CA PRO A 28 7.87 4.78 -21.58
C PRO A 28 8.33 3.65 -20.65
N ASN A 29 8.50 3.95 -19.35
CA ASN A 29 9.00 3.01 -18.35
C ASN A 29 7.90 2.47 -17.41
N TYR A 30 6.64 2.45 -17.84
CA TYR A 30 5.46 2.16 -16.98
C TYR A 30 5.42 0.77 -16.31
N TYR A 31 6.31 -0.17 -16.63
CA TYR A 31 6.38 -1.48 -15.95
C TYR A 31 7.72 -1.71 -15.24
N GLN A 32 8.49 -0.64 -15.00
CA GLN A 32 9.83 -0.76 -14.49
C GLN A 32 9.88 -1.28 -13.05
N LEU A 33 8.86 -1.03 -12.24
CA LEU A 33 8.84 -1.48 -10.85
C LEU A 33 8.33 -2.92 -10.75
N SER A 34 7.17 -3.20 -11.34
CA SER A 34 6.50 -4.51 -11.27
C SER A 34 7.15 -5.57 -12.16
N LYS A 35 7.94 -5.17 -13.16
CA LYS A 35 8.54 -6.04 -14.18
C LYS A 35 7.51 -6.88 -14.95
N ARG A 36 6.25 -6.46 -14.95
CA ARG A 36 5.18 -7.12 -15.70
C ARG A 36 5.37 -6.94 -17.20
N LYS A 37 4.94 -7.93 -17.97
CA LYS A 37 4.82 -7.74 -19.42
C LYS A 37 3.54 -6.94 -19.71
N PRO A 38 3.55 -6.04 -20.70
CA PRO A 38 2.35 -5.30 -21.09
C PRO A 38 1.14 -6.19 -21.39
N GLU A 39 1.38 -7.39 -21.93
CA GLU A 39 0.35 -8.38 -22.27
C GLU A 39 -0.32 -9.02 -21.04
N ASP A 40 0.37 -9.10 -19.90
CA ASP A 40 -0.15 -9.71 -18.66
C ASP A 40 -1.20 -8.82 -17.98
N ASN A 41 -1.29 -7.55 -18.40
CA ASN A 41 -2.24 -6.60 -17.85
C ASN A 41 -3.54 -6.58 -18.68
N ARG A 42 -4.46 -7.49 -18.36
CA ARG A 42 -5.77 -7.58 -18.99
C ARG A 42 -6.72 -6.55 -18.37
N ALA A 43 -7.01 -5.49 -19.11
CA ALA A 43 -8.04 -4.54 -18.72
C ALA A 43 -9.39 -5.25 -18.57
N GLY A 44 -10.13 -4.95 -17.49
CA GLY A 44 -11.46 -5.53 -17.26
C GLY A 44 -11.54 -6.65 -16.21
N GLU A 45 -10.42 -7.19 -15.71
CA GLU A 45 -10.46 -8.33 -14.76
C GLU A 45 -11.06 -8.00 -13.39
N ARG A 46 -11.07 -6.72 -12.97
CA ARG A 46 -11.60 -6.29 -11.67
C ARG A 46 -12.64 -5.17 -11.73
N VAL A 47 -12.62 -4.36 -12.79
CA VAL A 47 -13.50 -3.20 -12.97
C VAL A 47 -13.88 -3.14 -14.44
N ALA A 48 -15.16 -2.84 -14.73
CA ALA A 48 -15.62 -2.65 -16.10
C ALA A 48 -14.74 -1.61 -16.83
N VAL A 49 -14.35 -1.93 -18.06
CA VAL A 49 -13.55 -1.01 -18.88
C VAL A 49 -14.42 0.19 -19.24
N ASP A 50 -13.97 1.38 -18.83
CA ASP A 50 -14.59 2.63 -19.27
C ASP A 50 -14.22 2.87 -20.73
N SER A 51 -15.21 2.74 -21.63
CA SER A 51 -15.02 2.88 -23.07
C SER A 51 -14.61 4.28 -23.51
N ARG A 52 -14.70 5.28 -22.61
CA ARG A 52 -14.31 6.66 -22.88
C ARG A 52 -12.78 6.86 -22.79
N LYS A 53 -12.05 5.90 -22.20
CA LYS A 53 -10.58 5.96 -22.12
C LYS A 53 -9.97 5.74 -23.50
N ARG A 54 -8.93 6.51 -23.83
CA ARG A 54 -8.13 6.35 -25.04
C ARG A 54 -7.39 5.00 -25.05
N ASN A 55 -6.90 4.59 -23.87
CA ASN A 55 -6.31 3.29 -23.65
C ASN A 55 -7.00 2.62 -22.44
N PRO A 56 -7.44 1.36 -22.54
CA PRO A 56 -8.17 0.70 -21.45
C PRO A 56 -7.34 0.52 -20.16
N LYS A 57 -6.01 0.66 -20.25
CA LYS A 57 -5.08 0.61 -19.10
C LYS A 57 -4.86 1.96 -18.42
N ASP A 58 -5.38 3.06 -19.00
CA ASP A 58 -5.32 4.38 -18.39
C ASP A 58 -6.06 4.39 -17.05
N PHE A 59 -5.53 5.14 -16.09
CA PHE A 59 -6.06 5.19 -14.72
C PHE A 59 -6.41 6.62 -14.32
N ALA A 60 -7.36 6.74 -13.41
CA ALA A 60 -7.90 8.04 -13.02
C ALA A 60 -6.92 8.80 -12.12
N LEU A 61 -6.70 10.07 -12.45
CA LEU A 61 -6.11 11.09 -11.57
C LEU A 61 -7.21 11.82 -10.80
N TRP A 62 -8.32 12.11 -11.47
CA TRP A 62 -9.50 12.76 -10.90
C TRP A 62 -10.76 12.05 -11.40
N LYS A 63 -11.75 11.90 -10.53
CA LYS A 63 -13.05 11.35 -10.88
C LYS A 63 -14.14 12.39 -10.60
N ALA A 64 -14.94 12.70 -11.61
CA ALA A 64 -16.12 13.53 -11.44
C ALA A 64 -17.05 12.90 -10.39
N ALA A 65 -17.63 13.75 -9.53
CA ALA A 65 -18.49 13.30 -8.45
C ALA A 65 -19.85 12.84 -8.98
N LYS A 66 -20.36 11.73 -8.46
CA LYS A 66 -21.76 11.37 -8.68
C LYS A 66 -22.67 12.14 -7.70
N PRO A 67 -23.96 12.29 -7.99
CA PRO A 67 -24.91 12.93 -7.08
C PRO A 67 -24.87 12.28 -5.69
N GLY A 68 -24.64 13.10 -4.65
CA GLY A 68 -24.58 12.66 -3.25
C GLY A 68 -23.23 12.13 -2.79
N GLU A 69 -22.22 12.02 -3.65
CA GLU A 69 -20.86 11.69 -3.23
C GLU A 69 -20.12 12.91 -2.65
N PRO A 70 -19.23 12.73 -1.66
CA PRO A 70 -18.30 13.78 -1.24
C PRO A 70 -17.46 14.27 -2.42
N SER A 71 -17.30 15.59 -2.54
CA SER A 71 -16.59 16.21 -3.65
C SER A 71 -15.87 17.49 -3.25
N TRP A 72 -14.88 17.86 -4.05
CA TRP A 72 -14.12 19.09 -3.96
C TRP A 72 -14.14 19.81 -5.30
N ASP A 73 -14.09 21.14 -5.27
CA ASP A 73 -13.98 21.96 -6.47
C ASP A 73 -12.62 21.77 -7.14
N SER A 74 -12.62 21.71 -8.48
CA SER A 74 -11.41 21.61 -9.28
C SER A 74 -11.60 22.30 -10.65
N PRO A 75 -10.52 22.51 -11.43
CA PRO A 75 -10.63 23.01 -12.80
C PRO A 75 -11.49 22.14 -13.73
N TRP A 76 -11.73 20.87 -13.38
CA TRP A 76 -12.55 19.92 -14.15
C TRP A 76 -13.95 19.72 -13.54
N GLY A 77 -14.34 20.61 -12.62
CA GLY A 77 -15.61 20.52 -11.88
C GLY A 77 -15.51 19.71 -10.59
N PRO A 78 -16.65 19.52 -9.89
CA PRO A 78 -16.68 18.83 -8.61
C PRO A 78 -16.33 17.35 -8.77
N GLY A 79 -15.44 16.86 -7.91
CA GLY A 79 -14.95 15.50 -7.99
C GLY A 79 -14.09 15.11 -6.81
N ARG A 80 -13.28 14.07 -7.02
CA ARG A 80 -12.37 13.54 -6.00
C ARG A 80 -11.09 12.98 -6.65
N PRO A 81 -9.99 12.92 -5.91
CA PRO A 81 -8.77 12.29 -6.40
C PRO A 81 -8.97 10.81 -6.72
N GLY A 82 -8.19 10.33 -7.69
CA GLY A 82 -8.00 8.91 -7.94
C GLY A 82 -7.10 8.29 -6.87
N TRP A 83 -7.22 6.99 -6.64
CA TRP A 83 -6.51 6.30 -5.56
C TRP A 83 -4.98 6.51 -5.54
N HIS A 84 -4.34 6.60 -6.72
CA HIS A 84 -2.89 6.66 -6.83
C HIS A 84 -2.32 8.07 -6.61
N ILE A 85 -3.02 9.11 -7.09
CA ILE A 85 -2.47 10.47 -7.13
C ILE A 85 -2.27 11.07 -5.73
N GLU A 86 -3.04 10.60 -4.76
CA GLU A 86 -2.95 11.05 -3.36
C GLU A 86 -1.53 10.79 -2.81
N CYS A 87 -1.01 9.58 -2.99
CA CYS A 87 0.32 9.20 -2.51
C CYS A 87 1.44 9.95 -3.24
N SER A 88 1.35 10.11 -4.57
CA SER A 88 2.32 10.92 -5.34
C SER A 88 2.34 12.38 -4.91
N ALA A 89 1.17 13.00 -4.75
CA ALA A 89 1.07 14.41 -4.37
C ALA A 89 1.59 14.64 -2.94
N MET A 90 1.18 13.81 -1.98
CA MET A 90 1.61 13.94 -0.58
C MET A 90 3.10 13.64 -0.41
N SER A 91 3.61 12.55 -0.99
CA SER A 91 5.04 12.22 -0.87
C SER A 91 5.92 13.31 -1.48
N ALA A 92 5.56 13.85 -2.65
CA ALA A 92 6.27 14.96 -3.26
C ALA A 92 6.23 16.23 -2.40
N HIS A 93 5.11 16.52 -1.73
CA HIS A 93 4.99 17.69 -0.86
C HIS A 93 5.87 17.59 0.39
N TYR A 94 5.87 16.44 1.07
CA TYR A 94 6.56 16.29 2.35
C TYR A 94 8.01 15.80 2.23
N LEU A 95 8.33 15.01 1.20
CA LEU A 95 9.63 14.36 1.02
C LEU A 95 10.37 14.84 -0.24
N THR A 96 9.77 15.73 -1.03
CA THR A 96 10.20 16.12 -2.38
C THR A 96 9.96 15.04 -3.44
N TYR A 97 10.23 15.35 -4.71
CA TYR A 97 10.13 14.40 -5.81
C TYR A 97 11.20 13.30 -5.78
N SER A 98 12.23 13.41 -4.92
CA SER A 98 13.31 12.44 -4.81
C SER A 98 13.56 12.09 -3.34
N PHE A 99 13.40 10.81 -2.97
CA PHE A 99 13.58 10.35 -1.60
C PHE A 99 14.03 8.89 -1.51
N ASP A 100 14.47 8.46 -0.32
CA ASP A 100 15.23 7.22 -0.18
C ASP A 100 14.37 5.95 -0.21
N ILE A 101 13.30 5.88 0.58
CA ILE A 101 12.56 4.63 0.80
C ILE A 101 11.06 4.85 0.63
N HIS A 102 10.42 4.04 -0.23
CA HIS A 102 8.98 3.92 -0.34
C HIS A 102 8.57 2.47 -0.08
N GLY A 103 7.63 2.24 0.84
CA GLY A 103 7.22 0.89 1.22
C GLY A 103 5.72 0.63 1.21
N GLY A 104 5.34 -0.64 1.19
CA GLY A 104 3.94 -1.07 1.20
C GLY A 104 3.77 -2.59 1.12
N GLY A 105 2.54 -3.08 1.10
CA GLY A 105 2.27 -4.49 0.84
C GLY A 105 2.69 -4.90 -0.57
N ILE A 106 3.08 -6.16 -0.78
CA ILE A 106 3.47 -6.68 -2.10
C ILE A 106 2.37 -6.54 -3.17
N ASP A 107 1.10 -6.47 -2.78
CA ASP A 107 -0.02 -6.16 -3.67
C ASP A 107 -0.05 -4.72 -4.15
N LEU A 108 0.62 -3.79 -3.47
CA LEU A 108 0.73 -2.40 -3.90
C LEU A 108 1.78 -2.21 -5.00
N VAL A 109 2.69 -3.16 -5.23
CA VAL A 109 3.64 -3.11 -6.37
C VAL A 109 2.91 -2.76 -7.67
N PHE A 110 1.76 -3.39 -7.90
CA PHE A 110 0.93 -3.09 -9.06
C PHE A 110 -0.57 -3.19 -8.74
N PRO A 111 -1.40 -2.22 -9.16
CA PRO A 111 -1.00 -1.06 -9.97
C PRO A 111 -0.49 0.12 -9.14
N HIS A 112 -0.60 0.08 -7.81
CA HIS A 112 -0.51 1.29 -6.99
C HIS A 112 0.83 2.03 -7.12
N HIS A 113 1.94 1.41 -6.70
CA HIS A 113 3.26 2.03 -6.71
C HIS A 113 3.80 2.24 -8.13
N GLU A 114 3.43 1.39 -9.08
CA GLU A 114 3.78 1.60 -10.50
C GLU A 114 3.12 2.89 -11.04
N ASN A 115 1.85 3.11 -10.69
CA ASN A 115 1.12 4.31 -11.09
C ASN A 115 1.68 5.56 -10.38
N GLU A 116 2.04 5.44 -9.10
CA GLU A 116 2.67 6.54 -8.36
C GLU A 116 4.00 6.94 -9.00
N LEU A 117 4.83 5.96 -9.37
CA LEU A 117 6.10 6.21 -10.05
C LEU A 117 5.87 6.92 -11.38
N ALA A 118 4.89 6.47 -12.17
CA ALA A 118 4.53 7.12 -13.43
C ALA A 118 4.03 8.56 -13.24
N GLN A 119 3.17 8.81 -12.25
CA GLN A 119 2.66 10.15 -11.91
C GLN A 119 3.77 11.10 -11.45
N SER A 120 4.68 10.62 -10.59
CA SER A 120 5.77 11.42 -10.06
C SER A 120 6.79 11.76 -11.15
N CYS A 121 7.16 10.81 -12.01
CA CYS A 121 8.02 11.07 -13.18
C CYS A 121 7.36 12.00 -14.21
N ALA A 122 6.05 11.88 -14.42
CA ALA A 122 5.31 12.78 -15.31
C ALA A 122 5.21 14.21 -14.76
N THR A 123 5.27 14.37 -13.44
CA THR A 123 5.26 15.68 -12.78
C THR A 123 6.67 16.31 -12.79
N CYS A 124 7.68 15.51 -12.49
CA CYS A 124 9.09 15.91 -12.41
C CYS A 124 9.95 14.80 -13.02
N SER A 125 10.66 15.11 -14.11
CA SER A 125 11.49 14.13 -14.82
C SER A 125 12.65 13.58 -13.98
N GLU A 126 13.05 14.30 -12.93
CA GLU A 126 14.11 13.90 -11.99
C GLU A 126 13.57 13.12 -10.78
N SER A 127 12.26 12.83 -10.74
CA SER A 127 11.66 12.10 -9.63
C SER A 127 12.25 10.71 -9.48
N HIS A 128 12.60 10.34 -8.25
CA HIS A 128 13.29 9.10 -7.97
C HIS A 128 13.00 8.57 -6.57
N VAL A 129 12.75 7.27 -6.46
CA VAL A 129 12.74 6.54 -5.19
C VAL A 129 13.89 5.54 -5.24
N LYS A 130 14.83 5.65 -4.30
CA LYS A 130 16.05 4.85 -4.30
C LYS A 130 15.82 3.38 -3.97
N TYR A 131 14.93 3.12 -3.00
CA TYR A 131 14.59 1.79 -2.55
C TYR A 131 13.08 1.60 -2.42
N TRP A 132 12.56 0.58 -3.11
CA TRP A 132 11.20 0.11 -2.94
C TRP A 132 11.18 -1.12 -2.04
N VAL A 133 10.41 -1.08 -0.95
CA VAL A 133 10.41 -2.11 0.09
C VAL A 133 9.01 -2.67 0.29
N HIS A 134 8.81 -3.93 -0.12
CA HIS A 134 7.49 -4.57 -0.06
C HIS A 134 7.44 -5.75 0.90
N ASN A 135 6.44 -5.76 1.80
CA ASN A 135 6.21 -6.89 2.70
C ASN A 135 5.35 -7.98 2.05
N GLY A 136 5.62 -9.24 2.39
CA GLY A 136 4.86 -10.40 1.94
C GLY A 136 3.42 -10.39 2.44
N PHE A 137 2.59 -11.27 1.85
CA PHE A 137 1.21 -11.46 2.25
C PHE A 137 1.09 -12.09 3.64
N VAL A 138 -0.02 -11.78 4.32
CA VAL A 138 -0.52 -12.62 5.41
C VAL A 138 -1.49 -13.64 4.80
N LEU A 139 -1.19 -14.92 5.01
CA LEU A 139 -2.03 -16.05 4.65
C LEU A 139 -2.78 -16.52 5.91
N VAL A 140 -3.92 -17.20 5.73
CA VAL A 140 -4.64 -17.92 6.79
C VAL A 140 -4.77 -19.35 6.34
N ASN A 141 -4.21 -20.29 7.11
CA ASN A 141 -4.20 -21.72 6.76
C ASN A 141 -3.68 -22.00 5.33
N GLY A 142 -2.69 -21.23 4.87
CA GLY A 142 -2.10 -21.34 3.53
C GLY A 142 -2.85 -20.59 2.41
N GLU A 143 -4.02 -20.03 2.68
CA GLU A 143 -4.78 -19.23 1.70
C GLU A 143 -4.60 -17.74 1.92
N LYS A 144 -4.74 -16.93 0.87
CA LYS A 144 -4.68 -15.47 1.03
C LYS A 144 -5.83 -14.99 1.92
N MET A 145 -5.51 -14.20 2.94
CA MET A 145 -6.52 -13.52 3.75
C MET A 145 -7.32 -12.54 2.89
N SER A 146 -8.65 -12.68 2.84
CA SER A 146 -9.49 -11.73 2.11
C SER A 146 -10.91 -11.68 2.69
N LYS A 147 -11.54 -10.49 2.63
CA LYS A 147 -12.94 -10.31 3.04
C LYS A 147 -13.90 -11.21 2.25
N SER A 148 -13.64 -11.42 0.97
CA SER A 148 -14.49 -12.23 0.09
C SER A 148 -14.51 -13.72 0.44
N LEU A 149 -13.40 -14.26 0.97
CA LEU A 149 -13.33 -15.65 1.41
C LEU A 149 -13.86 -15.84 2.85
N GLY A 150 -14.16 -14.75 3.56
CA GLY A 150 -14.56 -14.79 4.98
C GLY A 150 -13.45 -15.27 5.92
N ASN A 151 -12.23 -15.48 5.42
CA ASN A 151 -11.09 -16.04 6.15
C ASN A 151 -10.18 -14.94 6.72
N TYR A 152 -10.74 -13.83 7.18
CA TYR A 152 -9.97 -12.71 7.73
C TYR A 152 -10.21 -12.52 9.21
N PHE A 153 -9.18 -12.04 9.89
CA PHE A 153 -9.23 -11.65 11.29
C PHE A 153 -8.80 -10.19 11.39
N THR A 154 -9.52 -9.42 12.18
CA THR A 154 -9.11 -8.08 12.56
C THR A 154 -8.05 -8.14 13.65
N ILE A 155 -7.19 -7.13 13.71
CA ILE A 155 -6.23 -7.00 14.81
C ILE A 155 -6.94 -6.99 16.17
N ARG A 156 -8.13 -6.39 16.26
CA ARG A 156 -8.92 -6.32 17.49
C ARG A 156 -9.31 -7.72 17.99
N GLU A 157 -9.90 -8.53 17.12
CA GLU A 157 -10.28 -9.92 17.44
C GLU A 157 -9.06 -10.74 17.90
N VAL A 158 -7.93 -10.61 17.21
CA VAL A 158 -6.70 -11.35 17.58
C VAL A 158 -6.18 -10.89 18.94
N THR A 159 -6.21 -9.59 19.25
CA THR A 159 -5.74 -9.06 20.52
C THR A 159 -6.67 -9.31 21.71
N GLU A 160 -7.91 -9.74 21.46
CA GLU A 160 -8.80 -10.26 22.52
C GLU A 160 -8.39 -11.67 22.97
N MET A 161 -7.73 -12.43 22.09
CA MET A 161 -7.27 -13.80 22.37
C MET A 161 -5.80 -13.85 22.80
N TYR A 162 -4.95 -12.98 22.25
CA TYR A 162 -3.50 -12.99 22.47
C TYR A 162 -2.98 -11.63 22.89
N HIS A 163 -1.97 -11.61 23.75
CA HIS A 163 -1.29 -10.37 24.11
C HIS A 163 -0.69 -9.70 22.85
N PRO A 164 -0.79 -8.36 22.66
CA PRO A 164 -0.29 -7.68 21.46
C PRO A 164 1.20 -7.95 21.14
N LEU A 165 2.02 -8.21 22.16
CA LEU A 165 3.42 -8.59 21.97
C LEU A 165 3.59 -9.98 21.36
N ALA A 166 2.69 -10.93 21.65
CA ALA A 166 2.67 -12.24 21.00
C ALA A 166 2.34 -12.08 19.51
N VAL A 167 1.34 -11.25 19.18
CA VAL A 167 0.98 -10.91 17.79
C VAL A 167 2.17 -10.27 17.06
N ARG A 168 2.84 -9.31 17.70
CA ARG A 168 4.03 -8.66 17.14
C ARG A 168 5.18 -9.64 16.96
N HIS A 169 5.46 -10.49 17.95
CA HIS A 169 6.50 -11.51 17.85
C HIS A 169 6.21 -12.50 16.73
N PHE A 170 4.96 -12.95 16.59
CA PHE A 170 4.50 -13.77 15.48
C PHE A 170 4.81 -13.12 14.12
N LEU A 171 4.43 -11.84 13.92
CA LEU A 171 4.70 -11.13 12.67
C LEU A 171 6.19 -10.94 12.37
N LEU A 172 7.03 -10.80 13.41
CA LEU A 172 8.48 -10.64 13.29
C LEU A 172 9.23 -11.97 13.17
N SER A 173 8.57 -13.11 13.39
CA SER A 173 9.20 -14.43 13.37
C SER A 173 9.60 -14.90 11.96
N THR A 174 9.12 -14.21 10.93
CA THR A 174 9.37 -14.49 9.53
C THR A 174 9.98 -13.27 8.86
N HIS A 175 10.91 -13.49 7.92
CA HIS A 175 11.50 -12.38 7.17
C HIS A 175 10.40 -11.58 6.43
N TYR A 176 10.44 -10.24 6.49
CA TYR A 176 9.33 -9.39 6.03
C TYR A 176 8.92 -9.58 4.57
N ARG A 177 9.83 -10.04 3.70
CA ARG A 177 9.56 -10.32 2.27
C ARG A 177 8.85 -11.65 2.04
N SER A 178 8.86 -12.54 3.02
CA SER A 178 8.22 -13.85 2.92
C SER A 178 6.76 -13.77 3.37
N PRO A 179 5.85 -14.55 2.77
CA PRO A 179 4.49 -14.67 3.28
C PRO A 179 4.50 -15.18 4.73
N VAL A 180 3.67 -14.57 5.57
CA VAL A 180 3.44 -15.02 6.95
C VAL A 180 2.16 -15.83 6.98
N ASN A 181 2.20 -17.07 7.46
CA ASN A 181 1.03 -17.94 7.51
C ASN A 181 0.38 -17.90 8.89
N PHE A 182 -0.74 -17.21 9.03
CA PHE A 182 -1.50 -17.18 10.27
C PHE A 182 -2.14 -18.54 10.56
N LEU A 183 -1.51 -19.26 11.49
CA LEU A 183 -1.98 -20.50 12.10
C LEU A 183 -2.08 -20.28 13.61
N ILE A 184 -3.13 -20.78 14.24
CA ILE A 184 -3.30 -20.72 15.71
C ILE A 184 -2.05 -21.27 16.41
N SER A 185 -1.52 -22.41 15.94
CA SER A 185 -0.30 -23.01 16.49
C SER A 185 0.92 -22.09 16.44
N GLN A 186 1.06 -21.24 15.41
CA GLN A 186 2.20 -20.33 15.30
C GLN A 186 2.10 -19.13 16.24
N ILE A 187 0.88 -18.62 16.46
CA ILE A 187 0.69 -17.53 17.43
C ILE A 187 0.79 -18.04 18.88
N GLU A 188 0.40 -19.29 19.16
CA GLU A 188 0.67 -19.93 20.46
C GLU A 188 2.18 -20.03 20.74
N ILE A 189 2.96 -20.51 19.76
CA ILE A 189 4.43 -20.56 19.88
C ILE A 189 5.02 -19.17 20.14
N ALA A 190 4.51 -18.14 19.46
CA ALA A 190 4.94 -16.76 19.69
C ALA A 190 4.53 -16.24 21.08
N SER A 191 3.35 -16.64 21.57
CA SER A 191 2.85 -16.32 22.91
C SER A 191 3.75 -16.93 23.98
N ASP A 192 4.07 -18.22 23.86
CA ASP A 192 4.99 -18.93 24.74
C ASP A 192 6.37 -18.28 24.72
N ALA A 193 6.91 -17.94 23.54
CA ALA A 193 8.20 -17.28 23.42
C ALA A 193 8.23 -15.94 24.19
N VAL A 194 7.18 -15.12 24.05
CA VAL A 194 7.03 -13.89 24.81
C VAL A 194 6.94 -14.18 26.31
N TYR A 195 6.10 -15.13 26.72
CA TYR A 195 5.99 -15.53 28.12
C TYR A 195 7.36 -15.91 28.72
N TYR A 196 8.16 -16.73 28.03
CA TYR A 196 9.49 -17.12 28.49
C TYR A 196 10.48 -15.95 28.57
N ILE A 197 10.46 -15.02 27.60
CA ILE A 197 11.28 -13.80 27.66
C ILE A 197 10.98 -13.00 28.93
N TYR A 198 9.70 -12.89 29.28
CA TYR A 198 9.26 -12.16 30.47
C TYR A 198 9.57 -12.91 31.77
N GLN A 199 9.36 -14.23 31.81
CA GLN A 199 9.77 -15.09 32.92
C GLN A 199 11.25 -14.94 33.25
N LEU A 200 12.13 -15.00 32.24
CA LEU A 200 13.57 -14.83 32.41
C LEU A 200 13.93 -13.46 32.98
N LYS A 201 13.33 -12.39 32.45
CA LYS A 201 13.55 -11.04 32.98
C LYS A 201 13.05 -10.90 34.43
N PHE A 202 11.96 -11.58 34.80
CA PHE A 202 11.45 -11.60 36.16
C PHE A 202 12.41 -12.32 37.11
N PHE A 203 12.97 -13.47 36.71
CA PHE A 203 14.00 -14.15 37.48
C PHE A 203 15.27 -13.31 37.62
N ASP A 204 15.67 -12.60 36.57
CA ASP A 204 16.81 -11.67 36.63
C ASP A 204 16.57 -10.53 37.61
N TRP A 205 15.35 -9.99 37.66
CA TRP A 205 14.96 -8.98 38.65
C TRP A 205 14.93 -9.54 40.08
N LEU A 206 14.46 -10.77 40.27
CA LEU A 206 14.50 -11.43 41.59
C LEU A 206 15.93 -11.61 42.10
N ARG A 207 16.88 -11.89 41.20
CA ARG A 207 18.31 -12.04 41.53
C ARG A 207 19.01 -10.70 41.77
N ASP A 208 18.57 -9.65 41.11
CA ASP A 208 19.16 -8.31 41.20
C ASP A 208 18.07 -7.23 41.18
N ARG A 209 17.65 -6.79 42.36
CA ARG A 209 16.59 -5.78 42.54
C ARG A 209 17.00 -4.37 42.12
N SER A 210 18.26 -4.15 41.72
CA SER A 210 18.67 -2.88 41.11
C SER A 210 18.19 -2.75 39.66
N LYS A 211 17.82 -3.87 39.02
CA LYS A 211 17.19 -3.87 37.69
C LYS A 211 15.75 -3.33 37.75
N PRO A 212 15.24 -2.70 36.68
CA PRO A 212 13.87 -2.20 36.65
C PRO A 212 12.86 -3.36 36.79
N ALA A 213 11.84 -3.16 37.61
CA ALA A 213 10.72 -4.08 37.71
C ALA A 213 9.96 -4.11 36.39
N ILE A 214 9.56 -5.30 35.95
CA ILE A 214 8.68 -5.44 34.78
C ILE A 214 7.27 -5.12 35.24
N VAL A 215 6.68 -4.07 34.66
CA VAL A 215 5.25 -3.75 34.84
C VAL A 215 4.49 -4.27 33.62
N TYR A 216 3.43 -5.02 33.87
CA TYR A 216 2.51 -5.59 32.87
C TYR A 216 1.51 -4.53 32.38
#